data_AF-A0A6A6XLM9-F1
#
_entry.id   AF-A0A6A6XLM9-F1
#
_cell.length_a   1.000
_cell.length_b   1.000
_cell.length_c   1.000
_cell.angle_alpha   90.00
_cell.angle_beta   90.00
_cell.angle_gamma   90.00
#
_symmetry.space_group_name_H-M   'P 1'
#
loop_
_entity.id
_entity.type
_entity.pdbx_description
1 polymer ?
#
loop_
_entity_poly.entity_id
_entity_poly.type
_entity_poly.pdbx_seq_one_letter_code
_entity_poly.pdbx_strand_id
1 'polypeptide(L)'
;MAPHVLTIEESRARKAAFIADIEKEQEFQILIALVQQPYNAPADALKQILNLTAALQNTNPSSSEDSQGSLGHVHNTASSVLEIATRTAPEQQDKLLAFVNQLQKRTVINQKTGEPARYDGDLLWTELPAFGYVFGDELNSKDALDSKNTPEEKQRLENLNAFIAQLTASSTTVYSDFSLWARIALRSAFGPWDIPVASTHYAVRVACLWYIYAADKLWAKVQEKEVSDWNKAYWDRYKQGLVDSEAKIRNQATRQLIEKALVQLRRSEEGGGT
;
A
#
# COMPACT_ATOMS: atom_id res chain seq x y z
N MET A 1 -25.69 23.75 5.90
CA MET A 1 -25.59 22.57 6.79
C MET A 1 -24.12 22.34 7.05
N ALA A 2 -23.67 22.37 8.32
CA ALA A 2 -22.31 21.96 8.63
C ALA A 2 -22.17 20.45 8.39
N PRO A 3 -21.06 19.97 7.81
CA PRO A 3 -20.86 18.54 7.60
C PRO A 3 -20.83 17.82 8.96
N HIS A 4 -21.58 16.72 9.07
CA HIS A 4 -21.52 15.85 10.24
C HIS A 4 -20.12 15.22 10.30
N VAL A 5 -19.33 15.59 11.30
CA VAL A 5 -18.04 14.95 11.57
C VAL A 5 -18.31 13.66 12.33
N LEU A 6 -17.92 12.51 11.78
CA LEU A 6 -18.06 11.21 12.47
C LEU A 6 -17.17 11.18 13.72
N THR A 7 -17.69 10.62 14.80
CA THR A 7 -16.88 10.27 15.97
C THR A 7 -15.93 9.12 15.65
N ILE A 8 -14.90 8.93 16.47
CA ILE A 8 -13.93 7.84 16.30
C ILE A 8 -14.60 6.47 16.39
N GLU A 9 -15.58 6.31 17.28
CA GLU A 9 -16.32 5.05 17.43
C GLU A 9 -17.24 4.79 16.23
N GLU A 10 -17.89 5.81 15.68
CA GLU A 10 -18.66 5.67 14.43
C GLU A 10 -17.75 5.31 13.25
N SER A 11 -16.56 5.93 13.17
CA SER A 11 -15.55 5.59 12.16
C SER A 11 -15.08 4.13 12.29
N ARG A 12 -14.80 3.67 13.51
CA ARG A 12 -14.45 2.26 13.80
C ARG A 12 -15.56 1.30 13.44
N ALA A 13 -16.80 1.60 13.83
CA ALA A 13 -17.96 0.78 13.52
C ALA A 13 -18.19 0.68 12.00
N ARG A 14 -18.09 1.81 11.28
CA ARG A 14 -18.20 1.83 9.81
C ARG A 14 -17.10 1.00 9.15
N LYS A 15 -15.86 1.12 9.63
CA LYS A 15 -14.74 0.32 9.13
C LYS A 15 -14.94 -1.18 9.39
N ALA A 16 -15.42 -1.55 10.58
CA ALA A 16 -15.72 -2.93 10.92
C ALA A 16 -16.84 -3.52 10.03
N ALA A 17 -17.89 -2.74 9.77
CA ALA A 17 -18.96 -3.15 8.85
C ALA A 17 -18.44 -3.35 7.42
N PHE A 18 -17.63 -2.42 6.91
CA PHE A 18 -17.00 -2.53 5.60
C PHE A 18 -16.09 -3.78 5.49
N ILE A 19 -15.28 -4.04 6.52
CA ILE A 19 -14.47 -5.27 6.58
C ILE A 19 -15.36 -6.51 6.52
N ALA A 20 -16.43 -6.55 7.32
CA ALA A 20 -17.34 -7.69 7.35
C ALA A 20 -18.04 -7.94 6.00
N ASP A 21 -18.24 -6.90 5.20
CA ASP A 21 -18.78 -7.03 3.85
C ASP A 21 -17.72 -7.55 2.87
N ILE A 22 -16.49 -7.01 2.87
CA ILE A 22 -15.39 -7.53 2.06
C ILE A 22 -15.13 -9.01 2.35
N GLU A 23 -15.19 -9.42 3.62
CA GLU A 23 -14.93 -10.81 4.00
C GLU A 23 -15.91 -11.81 3.37
N LYS A 24 -17.09 -11.36 2.91
CA LYS A 24 -18.07 -12.21 2.22
C LYS A 24 -17.76 -12.37 0.74
N GLU A 25 -16.93 -11.49 0.18
CA GLU A 25 -16.62 -11.45 -1.25
C GLU A 25 -15.70 -12.61 -1.67
N GLN A 26 -15.87 -13.08 -2.91
CA GLN A 26 -15.12 -14.23 -3.41
C GLN A 26 -13.63 -13.92 -3.54
N GLU A 27 -13.30 -12.68 -3.89
CA GLU A 27 -11.96 -12.12 -3.98
C GLU A 27 -11.24 -12.26 -2.65
N PHE A 28 -11.90 -11.91 -1.54
CA PHE A 28 -11.32 -12.03 -0.22
C PHE A 28 -11.05 -13.49 0.13
N GLN A 29 -12.01 -14.39 -0.14
CA GLN A 29 -11.85 -15.82 0.14
C GLN A 29 -10.69 -16.46 -0.65
N ILE A 30 -10.53 -16.08 -1.92
CA ILE A 30 -9.41 -16.53 -2.76
C ILE A 30 -8.08 -16.05 -2.17
N LEU A 31 -8.00 -14.75 -1.83
CA LEU A 31 -6.76 -14.11 -1.40
C LEU A 31 -6.36 -14.47 0.03
N ILE A 32 -7.32 -14.66 0.95
CA ILE A 32 -7.00 -15.08 2.32
C ILE A 32 -6.49 -16.52 2.32
N ALA A 33 -7.06 -17.39 1.47
CA ALA A 33 -6.57 -18.74 1.28
C ALA A 33 -5.15 -18.76 0.70
N LEU A 34 -4.79 -17.81 -0.18
CA LEU A 34 -3.42 -17.69 -0.69
C LEU A 34 -2.39 -17.48 0.44
N VAL A 35 -2.71 -16.61 1.40
CA VAL A 35 -1.80 -16.27 2.51
C VAL A 35 -1.82 -17.34 3.61
N GLN A 36 -2.99 -17.89 3.94
CA GLN A 36 -3.14 -18.86 5.04
C GLN A 36 -2.70 -20.28 4.68
N GLN A 37 -2.84 -20.69 3.41
CA GLN A 37 -2.49 -22.05 2.99
C GLN A 37 -1.06 -22.10 2.44
N PRO A 38 -0.16 -22.90 3.04
CA PRO A 38 1.26 -22.89 2.66
C PRO A 38 1.49 -23.34 1.22
N TYR A 39 0.66 -24.24 0.69
CA TYR A 39 0.80 -24.81 -0.66
C TYR A 39 0.08 -24.02 -1.76
N ASN A 40 -0.72 -23.01 -1.42
CA ASN A 40 -1.39 -22.21 -2.44
C ASN A 40 -0.37 -21.31 -3.13
N ALA A 41 -0.31 -21.40 -4.46
CA ALA A 41 0.57 -20.58 -5.29
C ALA A 41 -0.15 -19.28 -5.72
N PRO A 42 0.56 -18.14 -5.82
CA PRO A 42 -0.02 -16.89 -6.33
C PRO A 42 -0.65 -17.04 -7.73
N ALA A 43 -0.12 -17.93 -8.57
CA ALA A 43 -0.66 -18.20 -9.90
C ALA A 43 -2.06 -18.82 -9.88
N ASP A 44 -2.38 -19.64 -8.87
CA ASP A 44 -3.70 -20.25 -8.73
C ASP A 44 -4.74 -19.22 -8.27
N ALA A 45 -4.37 -18.34 -7.34
CA ALA A 45 -5.20 -17.21 -6.92
C ALA A 45 -5.45 -16.26 -8.10
N LEU A 46 -4.40 -15.94 -8.87
CA LEU A 46 -4.51 -15.14 -10.10
C LEU A 46 -5.49 -15.75 -11.09
N LYS A 47 -5.38 -17.05 -11.36
CA LYS A 47 -6.30 -17.75 -12.27
C LYS A 47 -7.74 -17.65 -11.79
N GLN A 48 -7.99 -17.79 -10.49
CA GLN A 48 -9.34 -17.66 -9.93
C GLN A 48 -9.89 -16.24 -10.09
N ILE A 49 -9.10 -15.20 -9.78
CA ILE A 49 -9.51 -13.80 -9.97
C ILE A 49 -9.81 -13.50 -11.45
N LEU A 50 -8.96 -13.96 -12.36
CA LEU A 50 -9.19 -13.78 -13.81
C LEU A 50 -10.44 -14.53 -14.30
N ASN A 51 -10.76 -15.69 -13.72
CA ASN A 51 -12.00 -16.40 -14.03
C ASN A 51 -13.23 -15.62 -13.57
N LEU A 52 -13.18 -14.96 -12.40
CA LEU A 52 -14.24 -14.06 -11.95
C LEU A 52 -14.40 -12.87 -12.89
N THR A 53 -13.29 -12.27 -13.31
CA THR A 53 -13.28 -11.20 -14.32
C THR A 53 -13.98 -11.65 -15.60
N ALA A 54 -13.62 -12.82 -16.14
CA ALA A 54 -14.20 -13.34 -17.37
C ALA A 54 -15.70 -13.67 -17.21
N ALA A 55 -16.11 -14.24 -16.08
CA ALA A 55 -17.51 -14.52 -15.79
C ALA A 55 -18.36 -13.24 -15.80
N LEU A 56 -17.86 -12.15 -15.22
CA LEU A 56 -18.54 -10.84 -15.18
C LEU A 56 -18.63 -10.19 -16.57
N GLN A 57 -17.59 -10.33 -17.40
CA GLN A 57 -17.63 -9.85 -18.79
C GLN A 57 -18.72 -10.56 -19.62
N ASN A 58 -19.01 -11.82 -19.30
CA ASN A 58 -20.05 -12.61 -19.97
C ASN A 58 -21.46 -12.30 -19.47
N THR A 59 -21.63 -11.92 -18.20
CA THR A 59 -22.96 -11.67 -17.60
C THR A 59 -23.45 -10.23 -17.72
N ASN A 60 -22.56 -9.25 -17.94
CA ASN A 60 -22.93 -7.85 -18.18
C ASN A 60 -22.82 -7.51 -19.68
N PRO A 61 -23.89 -7.70 -20.50
CA PRO A 61 -23.87 -7.48 -21.94
C PRO A 61 -23.79 -6.00 -22.35
N SER A 62 -24.13 -5.04 -21.49
CA SER A 62 -24.05 -3.62 -21.80
C SER A 62 -22.62 -3.08 -21.74
N SER A 63 -22.20 -2.41 -22.80
CA SER A 63 -20.88 -1.80 -23.04
C SER A 63 -20.53 -0.60 -22.15
N SER A 64 -21.27 -0.36 -21.07
CA SER A 64 -20.95 0.71 -20.14
C SER A 64 -19.89 0.20 -19.17
N GLU A 65 -18.77 0.92 -19.12
CA GLU A 65 -17.72 0.81 -18.07
C GLU A 65 -18.32 0.80 -16.65
N ASP A 66 -19.56 1.28 -16.51
CA ASP A 66 -20.35 1.44 -15.28
C ASP A 66 -21.20 0.24 -14.84
N SER A 67 -21.02 -0.98 -15.38
CA SER A 67 -21.77 -2.10 -14.81
C SER A 67 -21.33 -2.32 -13.34
N GLN A 68 -22.25 -2.09 -12.41
CA GLN A 68 -21.99 -2.08 -10.96
C GLN A 68 -21.29 -3.36 -10.46
N GLY A 69 -21.47 -4.50 -11.16
CA GLY A 69 -20.74 -5.74 -10.89
C GLY A 69 -19.26 -5.74 -11.31
N SER A 70 -18.88 -5.04 -12.39
CA SER A 70 -17.47 -4.87 -12.76
C SER A 70 -16.77 -3.84 -11.85
N LEU A 71 -17.49 -2.80 -11.42
CA LEU A 71 -17.02 -1.85 -10.40
C LEU A 71 -16.79 -2.53 -9.05
N GLY A 72 -17.71 -3.39 -8.63
CA GLY A 72 -17.56 -4.20 -7.42
C GLY A 72 -16.31 -5.06 -7.48
N HIS A 73 -16.09 -5.83 -8.56
CA HIS A 73 -14.98 -6.77 -8.63
C HIS A 73 -13.58 -6.14 -8.52
N VAL A 74 -13.35 -5.02 -9.22
CA VAL A 74 -12.06 -4.32 -9.20
C VAL A 74 -11.80 -3.71 -7.83
N HIS A 75 -12.80 -3.03 -7.28
CA HIS A 75 -12.75 -2.46 -5.94
C HIS A 75 -12.57 -3.54 -4.86
N ASN A 76 -13.31 -4.65 -4.94
CA ASN A 76 -13.27 -5.77 -3.99
C ASN A 76 -11.92 -6.48 -4.03
N THR A 77 -11.33 -6.65 -5.22
CA THR A 77 -9.98 -7.21 -5.35
C THR A 77 -8.95 -6.33 -4.65
N ALA A 78 -8.95 -5.03 -4.94
CA ALA A 78 -8.01 -4.09 -4.30
C ALA A 78 -8.21 -4.04 -2.78
N SER A 79 -9.46 -3.89 -2.33
CA SER A 79 -9.81 -3.84 -0.91
C SER A 79 -9.43 -5.13 -0.18
N SER A 80 -9.65 -6.29 -0.79
CA SER A 80 -9.26 -7.58 -0.22
C SER A 80 -7.75 -7.70 -0.07
N VAL A 81 -6.98 -7.33 -1.10
CA VAL A 81 -5.51 -7.34 -1.03
C VAL A 81 -5.03 -6.45 0.12
N LEU A 82 -5.50 -5.20 0.20
CA LEU A 82 -5.03 -4.29 1.24
C LEU A 82 -5.50 -4.69 2.64
N GLU A 83 -6.74 -5.18 2.79
CA GLU A 83 -7.23 -5.70 4.07
C GLU A 83 -6.39 -6.90 4.55
N ILE A 84 -6.07 -7.84 3.66
CA ILE A 84 -5.23 -9.00 4.00
C ILE A 84 -3.81 -8.56 4.32
N ALA A 85 -3.26 -7.59 3.59
CA ALA A 85 -1.97 -6.99 3.90
C ALA A 85 -1.93 -6.42 5.33
N THR A 86 -3.00 -5.76 5.77
CA THR A 86 -3.06 -5.21 7.15
C THR A 86 -3.01 -6.30 8.24
N ARG A 87 -3.41 -7.54 7.92
CA ARG A 87 -3.43 -8.69 8.83
C ARG A 87 -2.19 -9.57 8.76
N THR A 88 -1.32 -9.32 7.80
CA THR A 88 -0.17 -10.18 7.48
C THR A 88 1.11 -9.47 7.88
N ALA A 89 1.95 -10.13 8.68
CA ALA A 89 3.24 -9.58 9.07
C ALA A 89 4.11 -9.30 7.82
N PRO A 90 4.93 -8.23 7.79
CA PRO A 90 5.70 -7.84 6.61
C PRO A 90 6.50 -8.98 5.96
N GLU A 91 7.10 -9.84 6.77
CA GLU A 91 7.93 -10.98 6.33
C GLU A 91 7.13 -12.11 5.67
N GLN A 92 5.79 -12.07 5.77
CA GLN A 92 4.87 -13.09 5.26
C GLN A 92 4.00 -12.58 4.10
N GLN A 93 4.29 -11.38 3.57
CA GLN A 93 3.51 -10.74 2.51
C GLN A 93 3.98 -11.12 1.10
N ASP A 94 4.99 -11.98 0.96
CA ASP A 94 5.64 -12.38 -0.30
C ASP A 94 4.64 -12.94 -1.34
N LYS A 95 3.72 -13.81 -0.91
CA LYS A 95 2.69 -14.38 -1.80
C LYS A 95 1.74 -13.32 -2.32
N LEU A 96 1.36 -12.36 -1.48
CA LEU A 96 0.45 -11.29 -1.84
C LEU A 96 1.12 -10.31 -2.81
N LEU A 97 2.39 -9.98 -2.58
CA LEU A 97 3.21 -9.19 -3.51
C LEU A 97 3.35 -9.89 -4.86
N ALA A 98 3.67 -11.19 -4.85
CA ALA A 98 3.77 -11.99 -6.06
C ALA A 98 2.45 -12.03 -6.83
N PHE A 99 1.31 -12.11 -6.13
CA PHE A 99 -0.01 -12.04 -6.75
C PHE A 99 -0.22 -10.70 -7.46
N VAL A 100 -0.02 -9.55 -6.80
CA VAL A 100 -0.21 -8.22 -7.40
C VAL A 100 0.73 -8.01 -8.59
N ASN A 101 2.01 -8.38 -8.45
CA ASN A 101 2.99 -8.28 -9.51
C ASN A 101 2.67 -9.17 -10.72
N GLN A 102 2.03 -10.32 -10.51
CA GLN A 102 1.56 -11.15 -11.62
C GLN A 102 0.26 -10.60 -12.22
N LEU A 103 -0.64 -10.04 -11.41
CA LEU A 103 -1.88 -9.41 -11.86
C LEU A 103 -1.59 -8.24 -12.81
N GLN A 104 -0.61 -7.39 -12.48
CA GLN A 104 -0.17 -6.29 -13.35
C GLN A 104 0.36 -6.74 -14.72
N LYS A 105 0.77 -7.99 -14.88
CA LYS A 105 1.27 -8.53 -16.15
C LYS A 105 0.17 -9.13 -17.02
N ARG A 106 -1.10 -8.92 -16.66
CA ARG A 106 -2.25 -9.51 -17.36
C ARG A 106 -3.04 -8.42 -18.04
N THR A 107 -3.00 -8.45 -19.37
CA THR A 107 -3.95 -7.72 -20.22
C THR A 107 -5.18 -8.59 -20.41
N VAL A 108 -6.32 -8.14 -19.89
CA VAL A 108 -7.61 -8.79 -20.14
C VAL A 108 -8.18 -8.22 -21.42
N ILE A 109 -8.64 -9.08 -22.33
CA ILE A 109 -9.30 -8.65 -23.57
C ILE A 109 -10.81 -8.65 -23.34
N ASN A 110 -11.47 -7.54 -23.67
CA ASN A 110 -12.92 -7.47 -23.69
C ASN A 110 -13.43 -8.30 -24.87
N GLN A 111 -14.14 -9.39 -24.57
CA GLN A 111 -14.58 -10.34 -25.58
C GLN A 111 -15.53 -9.76 -26.63
N LYS A 112 -16.17 -8.62 -26.36
CA LYS A 112 -17.11 -7.98 -27.30
C LYS A 112 -16.41 -7.04 -28.27
N THR A 113 -15.48 -6.24 -27.76
CA THR A 113 -14.79 -5.21 -28.57
C THR A 113 -13.50 -5.74 -29.18
N GLY A 114 -12.92 -6.81 -28.63
CA GLY A 114 -11.58 -7.29 -28.99
C GLY A 114 -10.45 -6.41 -28.45
N GLU A 115 -10.80 -5.32 -27.77
CA GLU A 115 -9.84 -4.36 -27.20
C GLU A 115 -9.45 -4.74 -25.76
N PRO A 116 -8.31 -4.24 -25.25
CA PRO A 116 -7.98 -4.33 -23.84
C PRO A 116 -9.12 -3.80 -22.96
N ALA A 117 -9.53 -4.60 -21.97
CA ALA A 117 -10.54 -4.21 -21.01
C ALA A 117 -10.02 -3.04 -20.16
N ARG A 118 -10.90 -2.06 -19.94
CA ARG A 118 -10.61 -0.85 -19.16
C ARG A 118 -11.58 -0.69 -18.00
N TYR A 119 -11.13 0.05 -17.00
CA TYR A 119 -11.89 0.46 -15.83
C TYR A 119 -11.52 1.90 -15.51
N ASP A 120 -12.49 2.80 -15.53
CA ASP A 120 -12.29 4.24 -15.32
C ASP A 120 -11.15 4.82 -16.19
N GLY A 121 -11.13 4.43 -17.47
CA GLY A 121 -10.10 4.84 -18.44
C GLY A 121 -8.79 4.05 -18.39
N ASP A 122 -8.47 3.36 -17.31
CA ASP A 122 -7.22 2.61 -17.12
C ASP A 122 -7.34 1.14 -17.57
N LEU A 123 -6.23 0.52 -17.98
CA LEU A 123 -6.17 -0.89 -18.33
C LEU A 123 -6.44 -1.77 -17.11
N LEU A 124 -7.49 -2.59 -17.22
CA LEU A 124 -7.90 -3.51 -16.18
C LEU A 124 -6.73 -4.40 -15.76
N TRP A 125 -6.45 -4.43 -14.45
CA TRP A 125 -5.36 -5.14 -13.79
C TRP A 125 -3.95 -4.67 -14.10
N THR A 126 -3.63 -4.30 -15.34
CA THR A 126 -2.30 -3.82 -15.73
C THR A 126 -1.95 -2.51 -15.03
N GLU A 127 -2.92 -1.59 -14.94
CA GLU A 127 -2.75 -0.25 -14.38
C GLU A 127 -3.32 -0.11 -12.95
N LEU A 128 -3.75 -1.23 -12.35
CA LEU A 128 -4.28 -1.30 -10.97
C LEU A 128 -5.21 -0.14 -10.56
N PRO A 129 -6.25 0.19 -11.34
CA PRO A 129 -6.96 1.45 -11.17
C PRO A 129 -7.60 1.66 -9.80
N ALA A 130 -8.01 0.58 -9.12
CA ALA A 130 -8.57 0.68 -7.77
C ALA A 130 -7.55 0.81 -6.64
N PHE A 131 -6.30 0.38 -6.84
CA PHE A 131 -5.34 0.27 -5.73
C PHE A 131 -4.97 1.64 -5.17
N GLY A 132 -4.83 2.64 -6.03
CA GLY A 132 -4.44 4.00 -5.62
C GLY A 132 -5.41 4.63 -4.64
N TYR A 133 -6.68 4.72 -5.02
CA TYR A 133 -7.69 5.38 -4.17
C TYR A 133 -8.10 4.50 -2.98
N VAL A 134 -8.17 3.16 -3.12
CA VAL A 134 -8.46 2.27 -1.96
C VAL A 134 -7.34 2.41 -0.93
N PHE A 135 -6.07 2.44 -1.35
CA PHE A 135 -4.96 2.68 -0.43
C PHE A 135 -5.03 4.07 0.21
N GLY A 136 -5.34 5.09 -0.58
CA GLY A 136 -5.53 6.45 -0.08
C GLY A 136 -6.64 6.53 0.97
N ASP A 137 -7.77 5.86 0.75
CA ASP A 137 -8.89 5.80 1.69
C ASP A 137 -8.49 5.08 2.99
N GLU A 138 -7.77 3.97 2.89
CA GLU A 138 -7.26 3.26 4.07
C GLU A 138 -6.32 4.13 4.91
N LEU A 139 -5.39 4.85 4.26
CA LEU A 139 -4.49 5.78 4.96
C LEU A 139 -5.22 6.99 5.53
N ASN A 140 -6.17 7.57 4.80
CA ASN A 140 -6.92 8.74 5.25
C ASN A 140 -7.94 8.39 6.35
N SER A 141 -8.36 7.13 6.45
CA SER A 141 -9.29 6.67 7.50
C SER A 141 -8.71 6.78 8.91
N LYS A 142 -7.38 6.88 9.04
CA LYS A 142 -6.66 6.98 10.31
C LYS A 142 -5.47 7.92 10.18
N ASP A 143 -5.49 9.03 10.92
CA ASP A 143 -4.26 9.79 11.12
C ASP A 143 -3.29 8.92 11.92
N ALA A 144 -2.17 8.52 11.29
CA ALA A 144 -1.11 7.73 11.92
C ALA A 144 -0.60 8.39 13.21
N LEU A 145 -0.70 9.72 13.32
CA LEU A 145 -0.28 10.49 14.49
C LEU A 145 -1.37 10.60 15.57
N ASP A 146 -2.58 10.09 15.33
CA ASP A 146 -3.64 10.14 16.33
C ASP A 146 -3.27 9.28 17.55
N SER A 147 -3.09 9.97 18.68
CA SER A 147 -2.86 9.36 19.99
C SER A 147 -3.92 8.34 20.41
N LYS A 148 -5.12 8.41 19.84
CA LYS A 148 -6.26 7.53 20.14
C LYS A 148 -6.25 6.21 19.37
N ASN A 149 -5.32 6.02 18.43
CA ASN A 149 -5.15 4.76 17.73
C ASN A 149 -4.77 3.63 18.71
N THR A 150 -5.48 2.52 18.66
CA THR A 150 -5.17 1.32 19.45
C THR A 150 -3.88 0.65 18.97
N PRO A 151 -3.26 -0.23 19.79
CA PRO A 151 -2.12 -1.02 19.34
C PRO A 151 -2.40 -1.83 18.07
N GLU A 152 -3.59 -2.39 17.95
CA GLU A 152 -4.02 -3.19 16.78
C GLU A 152 -4.16 -2.31 15.54
N GLU A 153 -4.76 -1.12 15.66
CA GLU A 153 -4.85 -0.15 14.56
C GLU A 153 -3.46 0.26 14.08
N LYS A 154 -2.53 0.52 15.01
CA LYS A 154 -1.13 0.83 14.71
C LYS A 154 -0.42 -0.30 14.00
N GLN A 155 -0.60 -1.55 14.44
CA GLN A 155 0.00 -2.72 13.80
C GLN A 155 -0.54 -2.93 12.38
N ARG A 156 -1.86 -2.77 12.18
CA ARG A 156 -2.50 -2.88 10.87
C ARG A 156 -1.93 -1.87 9.87
N LEU A 157 -1.76 -0.63 10.31
CA LEU A 157 -1.15 0.44 9.50
C LEU A 157 0.32 0.19 9.21
N GLU A 158 1.09 -0.36 10.16
CA GLU A 158 2.49 -0.76 9.91
C GLU A 158 2.57 -1.87 8.86
N ASN A 159 1.75 -2.92 8.97
CA ASN A 159 1.71 -4.00 8.00
C ASN A 159 1.34 -3.48 6.60
N LEU A 160 0.36 -2.57 6.51
CA LEU A 160 -0.03 -1.94 5.25
C LEU A 160 1.09 -1.09 4.65
N ASN A 161 1.77 -0.26 5.44
CA ASN A 161 2.89 0.55 4.96
C ASN A 161 4.05 -0.33 4.48
N ALA A 162 4.35 -1.41 5.20
CA ALA A 162 5.37 -2.37 4.78
C ALA A 162 5.01 -3.04 3.44
N PHE A 163 3.76 -3.46 3.26
CA PHE A 163 3.29 -4.05 2.01
C PHE A 163 3.46 -3.10 0.84
N ILE A 164 3.01 -1.86 0.99
CA ILE A 164 3.08 -0.86 -0.08
C ILE A 164 4.52 -0.41 -0.36
N ALA A 165 5.37 -0.35 0.66
CA ALA A 165 6.80 -0.13 0.48
C ALA A 165 7.44 -1.26 -0.35
N GLN A 166 7.13 -2.53 -0.05
CA GLN A 166 7.62 -3.68 -0.82
C GLN A 166 7.08 -3.69 -2.26
N LEU A 167 5.81 -3.32 -2.46
CA LEU A 167 5.22 -3.19 -3.80
C LEU A 167 5.91 -2.07 -4.60
N THR A 168 6.16 -0.92 -3.96
CA THR A 168 6.92 0.19 -4.55
C THR A 168 8.33 -0.24 -4.93
N ALA A 169 9.01 -0.99 -4.07
CA ALA A 169 10.37 -1.48 -4.31
C ALA A 169 10.45 -2.37 -5.56
N SER A 170 9.43 -3.20 -5.79
CA SER A 170 9.35 -4.09 -6.95
C SER A 170 8.65 -3.49 -8.18
N SER A 171 8.21 -2.22 -8.10
CA SER A 171 7.46 -1.56 -9.17
C SER A 171 8.30 -1.37 -10.44
N THR A 172 7.73 -1.77 -11.57
CA THR A 172 8.27 -1.51 -12.91
C THR A 172 7.45 -0.49 -13.68
N THR A 173 6.32 -0.04 -13.12
CA THR A 173 5.41 0.95 -13.70
C THR A 173 5.04 1.99 -12.66
N VAL A 174 4.54 3.14 -13.11
CA VAL A 174 4.06 4.20 -12.21
C VAL A 174 2.85 3.78 -11.38
N TYR A 175 2.08 2.79 -11.84
CA TYR A 175 0.84 2.33 -11.22
C TYR A 175 1.02 1.48 -9.96
N SER A 176 2.22 0.92 -9.74
CA SER A 176 2.61 0.26 -8.48
C SER A 176 3.68 1.03 -7.71
N ASP A 177 4.02 2.23 -8.15
CA ASP A 177 5.01 3.10 -7.50
C ASP A 177 4.33 4.07 -6.54
N PHE A 178 4.27 3.70 -5.27
CA PHE A 178 3.67 4.51 -4.22
C PHE A 178 4.68 5.39 -3.49
N SER A 179 5.83 5.70 -4.10
CA SER A 179 6.89 6.51 -3.49
C SER A 179 6.41 7.87 -3.00
N LEU A 180 5.37 8.47 -3.58
CA LEU A 180 4.77 9.69 -3.05
C LEU A 180 4.28 9.53 -1.59
N TRP A 181 3.75 8.36 -1.24
CA TRP A 181 3.32 8.05 0.12
C TRP A 181 4.49 7.86 1.09
N ALA A 182 5.62 7.34 0.61
CA ALA A 182 6.85 7.32 1.38
C ALA A 182 7.24 8.73 1.82
N ARG A 183 7.15 9.71 0.92
CA ARG A 183 7.43 11.11 1.25
C ARG A 183 6.49 11.63 2.33
N ILE A 184 5.19 11.33 2.25
CA ILE A 184 4.21 11.74 3.27
C ILE A 184 4.61 11.15 4.63
N ALA A 185 4.96 9.86 4.70
CA ALA A 185 5.44 9.22 5.92
C ALA A 185 6.73 9.86 6.48
N LEU A 186 7.73 10.09 5.63
CA LEU A 186 8.99 10.73 6.01
C LEU A 186 8.77 12.17 6.48
N ARG A 187 7.91 12.92 5.81
CA ARG A 187 7.53 14.28 6.21
C ARG A 187 6.82 14.27 7.55
N SER A 188 5.87 13.36 7.80
CA SER A 188 5.18 13.27 9.09
C SER A 188 6.12 12.87 10.25
N ALA A 189 7.19 12.11 9.96
CA ALA A 189 8.14 11.67 10.97
C ALA A 189 9.25 12.69 11.26
N PHE A 190 9.72 13.42 10.26
CA PHE A 190 10.95 14.22 10.36
C PHE A 190 10.75 15.70 10.00
N GLY A 191 9.55 16.10 9.58
CA GLY A 191 9.18 17.48 9.29
C GLY A 191 7.68 17.72 9.49
N PRO A 192 7.06 18.62 8.70
CA PRO A 192 7.73 19.75 8.01
C PRO A 192 8.66 20.51 8.97
N TRP A 193 9.77 21.06 8.47
CA TRP A 193 10.76 21.76 9.33
C TRP A 193 10.42 23.22 9.60
N ASP A 194 9.53 23.78 8.80
CA ASP A 194 8.97 25.13 8.93
C ASP A 194 7.86 25.21 9.97
N ILE A 195 7.32 24.08 10.43
CA ILE A 195 6.27 24.01 11.44
C ILE A 195 6.75 23.07 12.56
N PRO A 196 6.78 23.51 13.84
CA PRO A 196 7.13 22.62 14.94
C PRO A 196 6.03 21.55 15.12
N VAL A 197 6.20 20.40 14.48
CA VAL A 197 5.33 19.23 14.68
C VAL A 197 6.08 18.27 15.59
N ALA A 198 5.47 17.95 16.74
CA ALA A 198 6.00 16.92 17.63
C ALA A 198 5.82 15.55 16.97
N SER A 199 6.88 15.05 16.33
CA SER A 199 6.92 13.69 15.77
C SER A 199 6.70 12.66 16.88
N THR A 200 5.74 11.76 16.67
CA THR A 200 5.55 10.61 17.54
C THR A 200 6.57 9.54 17.19
N HIS A 201 7.00 8.73 18.17
CA HIS A 201 7.87 7.60 17.86
C HIS A 201 7.20 6.64 16.85
N TYR A 202 5.86 6.61 16.79
CA TYR A 202 5.12 5.83 15.79
C TYR A 202 5.29 6.36 14.36
N ALA A 203 5.27 7.68 14.16
CA ALA A 203 5.59 8.28 12.85
C ALA A 203 6.96 7.81 12.35
N VAL A 204 7.95 7.79 13.24
CA VAL A 204 9.29 7.29 12.94
C VAL A 204 9.28 5.81 12.58
N ARG A 205 8.45 4.98 13.24
CA ARG A 205 8.30 3.56 12.87
C ARG A 205 7.79 3.40 11.44
N VAL A 206 6.74 4.13 11.06
CA VAL A 206 6.20 4.09 9.69
C VAL A 206 7.24 4.54 8.66
N ALA A 207 7.96 5.62 8.93
CA ALA A 207 9.09 6.06 8.10
C ALA A 207 10.19 5.01 7.98
N CYS A 208 10.51 4.29 9.06
CA CYS A 208 11.50 3.21 9.02
C CYS A 208 11.09 2.09 8.08
N LEU A 209 9.80 1.72 8.01
CA LEU A 209 9.34 0.65 7.11
C LEU A 209 9.61 0.99 5.64
N TRP A 210 9.39 2.25 5.24
CA TRP A 210 9.72 2.71 3.89
C TRP A 210 11.21 2.60 3.58
N TYR A 211 12.09 2.94 4.53
CA TYR A 211 13.53 2.74 4.36
C TYR A 211 13.92 1.25 4.36
N ILE A 212 13.30 0.44 5.19
CA ILE A 212 13.64 -0.99 5.29
C ILE A 212 13.30 -1.71 3.98
N TYR A 213 12.14 -1.42 3.40
CA TYR A 213 11.63 -2.19 2.27
C TYR A 213 11.81 -1.52 0.91
N ALA A 214 11.97 -0.20 0.84
CA ALA A 214 11.98 0.54 -0.42
C ALA A 214 13.16 1.50 -0.61
N ALA A 215 14.17 1.51 0.27
CA ALA A 215 15.24 2.51 0.20
C ALA A 215 15.96 2.57 -1.15
N ASP A 216 16.22 1.45 -1.82
CA ASP A 216 16.89 1.44 -3.14
C ASP A 216 16.05 2.20 -4.19
N LYS A 217 14.74 1.92 -4.25
CA LYS A 217 13.81 2.58 -5.18
C LYS A 217 13.69 4.06 -4.89
N LEU A 218 13.60 4.44 -3.61
CA LEU A 218 13.53 5.84 -3.19
C LEU A 218 14.84 6.58 -3.50
N TRP A 219 15.99 5.92 -3.32
CA TRP A 219 17.29 6.50 -3.66
C TRP A 219 17.46 6.67 -5.16
N ALA A 220 17.04 5.70 -5.98
CA ALA A 220 17.05 5.83 -7.43
C ALA A 220 16.28 7.08 -7.90
N LYS A 221 15.12 7.36 -7.32
CA LYS A 221 14.35 8.59 -7.59
C LYS A 221 15.09 9.87 -7.23
N VAL A 222 15.84 9.85 -6.12
CA VAL A 222 16.70 10.98 -5.72
C VAL A 222 17.80 11.22 -6.77
N GLN A 223 18.30 10.16 -7.43
CA GLN A 223 19.33 10.26 -8.47
C GLN A 223 18.77 10.69 -9.83
N GLU A 224 17.58 10.24 -10.19
CA GLU A 224 16.92 10.53 -11.48
C GLU A 224 16.61 12.02 -11.67
N LYS A 225 16.52 12.81 -10.57
CA LYS A 225 16.17 14.25 -10.57
C LYS A 225 14.85 14.60 -11.29
N GLU A 226 14.06 13.60 -11.69
CA GLU A 226 12.83 13.78 -12.46
C GLU A 226 11.70 14.42 -11.65
N VAL A 227 11.73 14.32 -10.33
CA VAL A 227 10.68 14.83 -9.44
C VAL A 227 11.28 15.85 -8.47
N SER A 228 10.79 17.10 -8.48
CA SER A 228 11.27 18.20 -7.61
C SER A 228 11.33 17.83 -6.12
N ASP A 229 10.47 16.88 -5.75
CA ASP A 229 10.18 16.48 -4.38
C ASP A 229 11.02 15.31 -3.85
N TRP A 230 11.75 14.60 -4.72
CA TRP A 230 12.75 13.61 -4.38
C TRP A 230 14.12 14.12 -4.81
N ASN A 231 14.71 14.97 -3.98
CA ASN A 231 16.04 15.52 -4.23
C ASN A 231 16.99 15.24 -3.05
N LYS A 232 18.29 15.37 -3.32
CA LYS A 232 19.33 15.04 -2.36
C LYS A 232 19.20 15.83 -1.05
N ALA A 233 18.79 17.09 -1.11
CA ALA A 233 18.62 17.92 0.08
C ALA A 233 17.48 17.42 0.98
N TYR A 234 16.32 17.05 0.43
CA TYR A 234 15.23 16.44 1.21
C TYR A 234 15.65 15.08 1.79
N TRP A 235 16.30 14.26 0.97
CA TRP A 235 16.81 12.96 1.40
C TRP A 235 17.76 13.07 2.60
N ASP A 236 18.75 13.96 2.52
CA ASP A 236 19.72 14.18 3.59
C ASP A 236 19.05 14.68 4.88
N ARG A 237 18.03 15.55 4.75
CA ARG A 237 17.26 15.99 5.92
C ARG A 237 16.45 14.87 6.55
N TYR A 238 15.78 14.03 5.76
CA TYR A 238 15.04 12.89 6.32
C TYR A 238 15.97 11.87 6.97
N LYS A 239 17.14 11.60 6.36
CA LYS A 239 18.19 10.78 6.94
C LYS A 239 18.69 11.35 8.27
N GLN A 240 18.95 12.66 8.33
CA GLN A 240 19.34 13.31 9.59
C GLN A 240 18.24 13.21 10.65
N GLY A 241 16.97 13.36 10.27
CA GLY A 241 15.83 13.18 11.17
C GLY A 241 15.76 11.77 11.76
N LEU A 242 16.12 10.75 10.99
CA LEU A 242 16.21 9.36 11.46
C LEU A 242 17.36 9.18 12.47
N VAL A 243 18.54 9.75 12.19
CA VAL A 243 19.70 9.73 13.10
C VAL A 243 19.38 10.47 14.41
N ASP A 244 18.78 11.64 14.33
CA ASP A 244 18.35 12.41 15.51
C ASP A 244 17.32 11.64 16.35
N SER A 245 16.44 10.90 15.68
CA SER A 245 15.43 10.06 16.33
C SER A 245 16.06 8.89 17.08
N GLU A 246 17.15 8.30 16.58
CA GLU A 246 17.91 7.25 17.25
C GLU A 246 18.41 7.69 18.64
N ALA A 247 18.88 8.94 18.75
CA ALA A 247 19.38 9.51 20.00
C ALA A 247 18.27 9.83 21.01
N LYS A 248 17.07 10.21 20.52
CA LYS A 248 15.96 10.70 21.33
C LYS A 248 14.99 9.60 21.77
N ILE A 249 14.69 8.65 20.89
CA ILE A 249 13.66 7.63 21.14
C ILE A 249 14.19 6.55 22.07
N ARG A 250 13.46 6.29 23.16
CA ARG A 250 13.81 5.26 24.15
C ARG A 250 13.11 3.92 23.92
N ASN A 251 12.02 3.90 23.15
CA ASN A 251 11.27 2.68 22.85
C ASN A 251 12.14 1.69 22.07
N GLN A 252 12.42 0.51 22.66
CA GLN A 252 13.34 -0.48 22.11
C GLN A 252 12.91 -1.00 20.73
N ALA A 253 11.63 -1.32 20.54
CA ALA A 253 11.12 -1.81 19.26
C ALA A 253 11.26 -0.76 18.14
N THR A 254 11.12 0.52 18.47
CA THR A 254 11.33 1.61 17.51
C THR A 254 12.80 1.77 17.18
N ARG A 255 13.70 1.69 18.17
CA ARG A 255 15.15 1.75 17.95
C ARG A 255 15.64 0.64 17.02
N GLN A 256 15.16 -0.58 17.19
CA GLN A 256 15.49 -1.70 16.30
C GLN A 256 15.08 -1.44 14.84
N LEU A 257 13.93 -0.79 14.61
CA LEU A 257 13.53 -0.38 13.26
C LEU A 257 14.41 0.74 12.71
N ILE A 258 14.80 1.72 13.53
CA ILE A 258 15.73 2.79 13.14
C ILE A 258 17.08 2.20 12.72
N GLU A 259 17.64 1.28 13.52
CA GLU A 259 18.90 0.61 13.21
C GLU A 259 18.83 -0.13 11.87
N LYS A 260 17.77 -0.91 11.64
CA LYS A 260 17.53 -1.59 10.36
C LYS A 260 17.40 -0.59 9.19
N ALA A 261 16.63 0.48 9.37
CA ALA A 261 16.45 1.52 8.36
C ALA A 261 17.76 2.23 8.00
N LEU A 262 18.61 2.56 8.99
CA LEU A 262 19.92 3.16 8.77
C LEU A 262 20.88 2.22 8.01
N VAL A 263 20.81 0.91 8.26
CA VAL A 263 21.57 -0.08 7.48
C VAL A 263 21.12 -0.07 6.02
N GLN A 264 19.81 -0.13 5.74
CA GLN A 264 19.30 -0.15 4.37
C GLN A 264 19.57 1.15 3.62
N LEU A 265 19.44 2.29 4.31
CA LEU A 265 19.80 3.60 3.76
C LEU A 265 21.26 3.67 3.30
N ARG A 266 22.21 3.27 4.16
CA ARG A 266 23.63 3.25 3.80
C ARG A 266 23.91 2.34 2.61
N ARG A 267 23.35 1.13 2.62
CA ARG A 267 23.47 0.17 1.51
C ARG A 267 22.99 0.79 0.18
N SER A 268 21.82 1.44 0.21
CA SER A 268 21.21 2.06 -0.98
C SER A 268 22.10 3.16 -1.56
N GLU A 269 22.66 4.02 -0.70
CA GLU A 269 23.52 5.13 -1.09
C GLU A 269 24.87 4.68 -1.67
N GLU A 270 25.42 3.58 -1.17
CA GLU A 270 26.71 3.02 -1.59
C GLU A 270 26.64 2.22 -2.90
N GLY A 271 25.45 2.09 -3.51
CA GLY A 271 25.25 1.37 -4.77
C GLY A 271 25.08 -0.15 -4.60
N GLY A 272 24.77 -0.62 -3.40
CA GLY A 272 24.50 -2.03 -3.12
C GLY A 272 23.10 -2.45 -3.57
N GLY A 273 22.94 -2.76 -4.86
CA GLY A 273 21.78 -3.50 -5.36
C GLY A 273 21.82 -4.95 -4.89
N THR A 274 20.67 -5.50 -4.47
CA THR A 274 20.47 -6.94 -4.25
C THR A 274 20.58 -7.72 -5.56
#